data_AF-A0A2K8WPS4-F1
#
_entry.id   AF-A0A2K8WPS4-F1
#
_cell.length_a   1.000
_cell.length_b   1.000
_cell.length_c   1.000
_cell.angle_alpha   90.00
_cell.angle_beta   90.00
_cell.angle_gamma   90.00
#
_symmetry.space_group_name_H-M   'P 1'
#
loop_
_entity.id
_entity.type
_entity.pdbx_description
1 polymer ?
#
loop_
_entity_poly.entity_id
_entity_poly.type
_entity_poly.pdbx_seq_one_letter_code
_entity_poly.pdbx_strand_id
1 'polypeptide(L)'
;MLVSHRYKFIYTKTVKTAGTSVESYFEPYCMKEGEWSFAHSRDEYTSETGIIGYRGNQIPDDCVYYNHMPAQKIKNLLGEDIWNSYFKFCVVRNPFSKAASYYYFRGRKELLTGKKGLLKRLLYPTEKLKFLEYLKKIKPVIDRDKYLINDKFCLDDVIYQEELNRDIERICHKLSIPFEPKRIQFLKKEEKQKKLSLQELYSYEAKAIIKQVYAFELDYFNYSFPHNK
;
A
#
# COMPACT_ATOMS: atom_id res chain seq x y z
N MET A 1 2.73 -8.10 5.23
CA MET A 1 1.50 -8.91 5.04
C MET A 1 1.16 -9.49 6.40
N LEU A 2 -0.10 -9.86 6.63
CA LEU A 2 -0.49 -10.47 7.89
C LEU A 2 -1.34 -11.71 7.64
N VAL A 3 -1.25 -12.69 8.54
CA VAL A 3 -2.18 -13.80 8.66
C VAL A 3 -2.54 -13.94 10.13
N SER A 4 -3.83 -13.98 10.44
CA SER A 4 -4.29 -14.39 11.77
C SER A 4 -4.95 -15.74 11.67
N HIS A 5 -4.38 -16.74 12.34
CA HIS A 5 -5.01 -18.06 12.45
C HIS A 5 -6.17 -18.03 13.45
N ARG A 6 -6.11 -17.15 14.46
CA ARG A 6 -7.16 -16.97 15.47
C ARG A 6 -8.43 -16.34 14.89
N TYR A 7 -8.28 -15.27 14.11
CA TYR A 7 -9.40 -14.52 13.52
C TYR A 7 -9.63 -14.87 12.04
N LYS A 8 -8.87 -15.83 11.51
CA LYS A 8 -8.97 -16.36 10.14
C LYS A 8 -8.99 -15.27 9.08
N PHE A 9 -7.99 -14.39 9.10
CA PHE A 9 -7.83 -13.37 8.06
C PHE A 9 -6.45 -13.35 7.43
N ILE A 10 -6.37 -12.83 6.21
CA ILE A 10 -5.15 -12.54 5.47
C ILE A 10 -5.21 -11.08 5.00
N TYR A 11 -4.16 -10.32 5.30
CA TYR A 11 -4.00 -8.95 4.81
C TYR A 11 -2.83 -8.86 3.84
N THR A 12 -3.11 -8.49 2.58
CA THR A 12 -2.09 -8.25 1.56
C THR A 12 -1.74 -6.76 1.49
N LYS A 13 -0.45 -6.43 1.65
CA LYS A 13 -0.01 -5.04 1.75
C LYS A 13 0.31 -4.45 0.39
N THR A 14 -0.44 -3.42 0.00
CA THR A 14 -0.18 -2.60 -1.20
C THR A 14 0.69 -1.38 -0.89
N VAL A 15 1.28 -0.80 -1.92
CA VAL A 15 2.28 0.28 -1.86
C VAL A 15 1.62 1.66 -1.78
N LYS A 16 2.08 2.49 -0.83
CA LYS A 16 1.62 3.89 -0.61
C LYS A 16 0.13 4.07 -0.32
N THR A 17 -0.51 3.08 0.28
CA THR A 17 -1.94 3.05 0.65
C THR A 17 -2.20 3.22 2.14
N ALA A 18 -1.23 3.73 2.93
CA ALA A 18 -1.27 3.70 4.40
C ALA A 18 -1.23 2.28 5.01
N GLY A 19 -0.79 1.29 4.24
CA GLY A 19 -0.73 -0.10 4.69
C GLY A 19 0.13 -0.38 5.92
N THR A 20 1.07 0.48 6.31
CA THR A 20 1.80 0.32 7.59
C THR A 20 0.92 0.63 8.80
N SER A 21 0.01 1.60 8.70
CA SER A 21 -0.97 1.88 9.76
C SER A 21 -1.95 0.72 9.92
N VAL A 22 -2.41 0.14 8.80
CA VAL A 22 -3.27 -1.06 8.84
C VAL A 22 -2.52 -2.27 9.39
N GLU A 23 -1.25 -2.49 8.99
CA GLU A 23 -0.46 -3.57 9.60
C GLU A 23 -0.37 -3.38 11.12
N SER A 24 0.09 -2.21 11.58
CA SER A 24 0.23 -1.96 13.02
C SER A 24 -1.08 -2.10 13.79
N TYR A 25 -2.24 -1.84 13.16
CA TYR A 25 -3.54 -2.03 13.77
C TYR A 25 -3.89 -3.52 13.91
N PHE A 26 -3.64 -4.34 12.89
CA PHE A 26 -4.03 -5.75 12.87
C PHE A 26 -2.96 -6.72 13.39
N GLU A 27 -1.70 -6.29 13.54
CA GLU A 27 -0.58 -7.10 14.04
C GLU A 27 -0.87 -7.79 15.39
N PRO A 28 -1.48 -7.16 16.41
CA PRO A 28 -1.76 -7.84 17.69
C PRO A 28 -2.64 -9.09 17.56
N TYR A 29 -3.48 -9.15 16.53
CA TYR A 29 -4.36 -10.28 16.29
C TYR A 29 -3.64 -11.43 15.54
N CYS A 30 -2.39 -11.21 15.15
CA CYS A 30 -1.53 -12.20 14.48
C CYS A 30 -0.41 -12.71 15.41
N MET A 31 -0.40 -12.29 16.68
CA MET A 31 0.62 -12.64 17.67
C MET A 31 -0.01 -13.26 18.92
N LYS A 32 0.83 -13.86 19.77
CA LYS A 32 0.43 -14.26 21.11
C LYS A 32 0.12 -13.03 21.96
N GLU A 33 -0.77 -13.20 22.92
CA GLU A 33 -1.13 -12.14 23.84
C GLU A 33 0.09 -11.64 24.61
N GLY A 34 0.25 -10.32 24.72
CA GLY A 34 1.39 -9.68 25.39
C GLY A 34 2.68 -9.56 24.56
N GLU A 35 2.81 -10.23 23.41
CA GLU A 35 4.05 -10.13 22.60
C GLU A 35 4.11 -8.89 21.70
N TRP A 36 2.94 -8.32 21.37
CA TRP A 36 2.92 -7.18 20.47
C TRP A 36 3.44 -5.90 21.14
N SER A 37 4.37 -5.26 20.45
CA SER A 37 4.81 -3.90 20.72
C SER A 37 4.84 -3.11 19.41
N PHE A 38 4.59 -1.80 19.47
CA PHE A 38 4.63 -0.97 18.27
C PHE A 38 6.06 -0.86 17.70
N ALA A 39 6.23 -1.12 16.40
CA ALA A 39 7.52 -0.99 15.73
C ALA A 39 7.36 -0.55 14.26
N HIS A 40 8.13 0.45 13.83
CA HIS A 40 8.10 0.91 12.43
C HIS A 40 8.71 -0.10 11.45
N SER A 41 9.81 -0.74 11.87
CA SER A 41 10.38 -1.91 11.21
C SER A 41 10.06 -3.12 12.07
N ARG A 42 9.87 -4.29 11.46
CA ARG A 42 9.57 -5.52 12.19
C ARG A 42 10.22 -6.69 11.48
N ASP A 43 10.79 -7.60 12.25
CA ASP A 43 11.24 -8.88 11.73
C ASP A 43 10.04 -9.75 11.34
N GLU A 44 10.31 -10.79 10.57
CA GLU A 44 9.31 -11.82 10.32
C GLU A 44 8.89 -12.48 11.65
N TYR A 45 7.61 -12.77 11.78
CA TYR A 45 7.06 -13.48 12.92
C TYR A 45 6.13 -14.58 12.43
N THR A 46 6.29 -15.80 12.94
CA THR A 46 5.39 -16.92 12.68
C THR A 46 5.14 -17.68 13.98
N SER A 47 3.88 -17.93 14.32
CA SER A 47 3.47 -18.78 15.43
C SER A 47 2.14 -19.46 15.12
N GLU A 48 1.65 -20.29 16.05
CA GLU A 48 0.33 -20.91 15.94
C GLU A 48 -0.82 -19.88 15.88
N THR A 49 -0.57 -18.64 16.29
CA THR A 49 -1.58 -17.57 16.30
C THR A 49 -1.66 -16.80 14.98
N GLY A 50 -0.58 -16.79 14.20
CA GLY A 50 -0.51 -16.02 12.96
C GLY A 50 0.90 -15.81 12.41
N ILE A 51 0.95 -15.01 11.34
CA ILE A 51 2.16 -14.66 10.61
C ILE A 51 2.17 -13.13 10.42
N ILE A 52 3.33 -12.52 10.63
CA ILE A 52 3.63 -11.14 10.23
C ILE A 52 4.84 -11.17 9.32
N GLY A 53 4.67 -10.69 8.10
CA GLY A 53 5.79 -10.57 7.19
C GLY A 53 6.76 -9.46 7.59
N TYR A 54 8.05 -9.68 7.36
CA TYR A 54 9.14 -8.71 7.55
C TYR A 54 8.81 -7.34 6.97
N ARG A 55 9.15 -6.28 7.70
CA ARG A 55 9.02 -4.88 7.28
C ARG A 55 10.34 -4.15 7.55
N GLY A 56 11.06 -3.87 6.47
CA GLY A 56 12.32 -3.11 6.50
C GLY A 56 12.78 -2.71 5.11
N ASN A 57 13.99 -2.16 5.01
CA ASN A 57 14.54 -1.66 3.74
C ASN A 57 15.12 -2.77 2.86
N GLN A 58 15.70 -3.80 3.47
CA GLN A 58 16.29 -4.95 2.80
C GLN A 58 15.71 -6.20 3.46
N ILE A 59 15.04 -7.03 2.66
CA ILE A 59 14.46 -8.29 3.14
C ILE A 59 15.63 -9.27 3.30
N PRO A 60 15.82 -9.90 4.47
CA PRO A 60 16.83 -10.94 4.67
C PRO A 60 16.64 -12.12 3.72
N ASP A 61 17.74 -12.78 3.32
CA ASP A 61 17.71 -13.89 2.35
C ASP A 61 16.93 -15.11 2.86
N ASP A 62 16.88 -15.31 4.18
CA ASP A 62 16.18 -16.39 4.87
C ASP A 62 14.71 -16.07 5.18
N CYS A 63 14.24 -14.86 4.85
CA CYS A 63 12.89 -14.42 5.16
C CYS A 63 11.85 -15.09 4.24
N VAL A 64 10.86 -15.75 4.83
CA VAL A 64 9.80 -16.46 4.09
C VAL A 64 8.66 -15.49 3.76
N TYR A 65 8.15 -14.79 4.76
CA TYR A 65 7.06 -13.83 4.67
C TYR A 65 7.55 -12.39 4.81
N TYR A 66 7.15 -11.52 3.88
CA TYR A 66 7.60 -10.12 3.83
C TYR A 66 6.48 -9.14 3.43
N ASN A 67 6.73 -7.85 3.63
CA ASN A 67 5.83 -6.79 3.18
C ASN A 67 5.74 -6.74 1.64
N HIS A 68 4.57 -6.40 1.11
CA HIS A 68 4.34 -6.36 -0.35
C HIS A 68 4.59 -7.69 -1.08
N MET A 69 4.46 -8.81 -0.37
CA MET A 69 4.47 -10.13 -0.97
C MET A 69 3.31 -10.31 -1.97
N PRO A 70 3.55 -10.89 -3.16
CA PRO A 70 2.48 -11.18 -4.12
C PRO A 70 1.44 -12.15 -3.54
N ALA A 71 0.15 -11.93 -3.84
CA ALA A 71 -0.97 -12.76 -3.40
C ALA A 71 -0.77 -14.23 -3.80
N GLN A 72 -0.30 -14.49 -5.02
CA GLN A 72 -0.01 -15.85 -5.47
C GLN A 72 1.06 -16.54 -4.60
N LYS A 73 2.09 -15.81 -4.16
CA LYS A 73 3.15 -16.39 -3.30
C LYS A 73 2.62 -16.68 -1.89
N ILE A 74 1.78 -15.79 -1.36
CA ILE A 74 1.08 -16.02 -0.08
C ILE A 74 0.20 -17.27 -0.19
N LYS A 75 -0.62 -17.37 -1.25
CA LYS A 75 -1.46 -18.53 -1.52
C LYS A 75 -0.65 -19.84 -1.56
N ASN A 76 0.46 -19.86 -2.29
CA ASN A 76 1.30 -21.05 -2.42
C ASN A 76 1.88 -21.51 -1.08
N LEU A 77 2.24 -20.57 -0.20
CA LEU A 77 2.83 -20.90 1.11
C LEU A 77 1.79 -21.34 2.14
N LEU A 78 0.61 -20.71 2.15
CA LEU A 78 -0.46 -21.05 3.09
C LEU A 78 -1.26 -22.29 2.69
N GLY A 79 -1.22 -22.66 1.41
CA GLY A 79 -2.04 -23.74 0.86
C GLY A 79 -3.49 -23.31 0.59
N GLU A 80 -4.18 -24.13 -0.20
CA GLU A 80 -5.56 -23.86 -0.65
C GLU A 80 -6.55 -23.79 0.53
N ASP A 81 -6.41 -24.65 1.54
CA ASP A 81 -7.37 -24.72 2.65
C ASP A 81 -7.41 -23.42 3.45
N ILE A 82 -6.24 -22.88 3.82
CA ILE A 82 -6.16 -21.60 4.54
C ILE A 82 -6.59 -20.45 3.62
N TRP A 83 -6.07 -20.41 2.40
CA TRP A 83 -6.36 -19.31 1.46
C TRP A 83 -7.86 -19.17 1.18
N ASN A 84 -8.55 -20.30 0.96
CA ASN A 84 -9.97 -20.32 0.62
C ASN A 84 -10.87 -20.12 1.84
N SER A 85 -10.42 -20.49 3.05
CA SER A 85 -11.23 -20.36 4.27
C SER A 85 -11.07 -19.04 5.02
N TYR A 86 -9.98 -18.30 4.82
CA TYR A 86 -9.71 -17.06 5.57
C TYR A 86 -10.24 -15.84 4.84
N PHE A 87 -10.74 -14.84 5.56
CA PHE A 87 -11.14 -13.56 4.99
C PHE A 87 -9.93 -12.73 4.54
N LYS A 88 -9.92 -12.30 3.28
CA LYS A 88 -8.79 -11.67 2.59
C LYS A 88 -9.10 -10.22 2.28
N PHE A 89 -8.23 -9.29 2.67
CA PHE A 89 -8.41 -7.89 2.36
C PHE A 89 -7.09 -7.15 2.11
N CYS A 90 -7.17 -6.00 1.46
CA CYS A 90 -6.04 -5.10 1.28
C CYS A 90 -6.47 -3.64 1.45
N VAL A 91 -5.54 -2.70 1.31
CA VAL A 91 -5.87 -1.28 1.18
C VAL A 91 -5.73 -0.84 -0.25
N VAL A 92 -6.68 -0.07 -0.76
CA VAL A 92 -6.60 0.61 -2.07
C VAL A 92 -6.55 2.12 -1.85
N ARG A 93 -6.08 2.85 -2.86
CA ARG A 93 -5.97 4.29 -2.81
C ARG A 93 -6.20 4.84 -4.20
N ASN A 94 -6.80 6.01 -4.29
CA ASN A 94 -6.98 6.72 -5.54
C ASN A 94 -5.65 6.78 -6.33
N PRO A 95 -5.61 6.26 -7.58
CA PRO A 95 -4.38 6.17 -8.37
C PRO A 95 -3.62 7.49 -8.52
N PHE A 96 -4.32 8.62 -8.63
CA PHE A 96 -3.70 9.94 -8.75
C PHE A 96 -2.97 10.34 -7.47
N SER A 97 -3.62 10.13 -6.32
CA SER A 97 -3.06 10.33 -4.98
C SER A 97 -1.89 9.37 -4.70
N LYS A 98 -2.01 8.11 -5.12
CA LYS A 98 -0.96 7.09 -4.96
C LYS A 98 0.30 7.46 -5.74
N ALA A 99 0.17 7.83 -7.01
CA ALA A 99 1.30 8.22 -7.86
C ALA A 99 2.00 9.47 -7.33
N ALA A 100 1.25 10.52 -6.94
CA ALA A 100 1.82 11.70 -6.31
C ALA A 100 2.52 11.37 -4.99
N SER A 101 1.93 10.50 -4.17
CA SER A 101 2.52 10.07 -2.90
C SER A 101 3.81 9.27 -3.09
N TYR A 102 3.94 8.48 -4.15
CA TYR A 102 5.20 7.79 -4.45
C TYR A 102 6.24 8.74 -5.02
N TYR A 103 5.84 9.67 -5.89
CA TYR A 103 6.73 10.70 -6.43
C TYR A 103 7.44 11.48 -5.31
N TYR A 104 6.68 12.03 -4.35
CA TYR A 104 7.29 12.77 -3.24
C TYR A 104 8.12 11.87 -2.30
N PHE A 105 7.74 10.61 -2.15
CA PHE A 105 8.47 9.67 -1.30
C PHE A 105 9.83 9.27 -1.88
N ARG A 106 9.88 8.93 -3.17
CA ARG A 106 11.08 8.36 -3.80
C ARG A 106 11.27 8.79 -5.25
N GLY A 107 10.18 8.86 -6.03
CA GLY A 107 10.24 9.10 -7.48
C GLY A 107 10.94 10.40 -7.89
N ARG A 108 10.77 11.48 -7.12
CA ARG A 108 11.46 12.77 -7.33
C ARG A 108 12.97 12.62 -7.18
N LYS A 109 13.41 11.92 -6.13
CA LYS A 109 14.83 11.66 -5.89
C LYS A 109 15.39 10.79 -7.01
N GLU A 110 14.72 9.69 -7.34
CA GLU A 110 15.13 8.78 -8.43
C GLU A 110 15.28 9.50 -9.77
N LEU A 111 14.35 10.41 -10.10
CA LEU A 111 14.42 11.22 -11.31
C LEU A 111 15.66 12.12 -11.31
N LEU A 112 15.94 12.79 -10.18
CA LEU A 112 16.95 13.84 -10.08
C LEU A 112 18.35 13.35 -9.68
N THR A 113 18.50 12.09 -9.27
CA THR A 113 19.80 11.49 -8.96
C THR A 113 20.54 10.97 -10.20
N GLY A 114 21.87 10.91 -10.12
CA GLY A 114 22.75 10.41 -11.19
C GLY A 114 23.48 11.51 -11.97
N LYS A 115 24.32 11.10 -12.94
CA LYS A 115 25.25 11.99 -13.69
C LYS A 115 24.58 13.19 -14.38
N LYS A 116 23.28 13.10 -14.70
CA LYS A 116 22.49 14.16 -15.36
C LYS A 116 21.57 14.94 -14.41
N GLY A 117 21.71 14.79 -13.09
CA GLY A 117 20.80 15.39 -12.11
C GLY A 117 20.69 16.91 -12.20
N LEU A 118 21.83 17.60 -12.40
CA LEU A 118 21.87 19.06 -12.53
C LEU A 118 21.18 19.53 -13.82
N LEU A 119 21.46 18.87 -14.95
CA LEU A 119 20.78 19.13 -16.23
C LEU A 119 19.28 18.90 -16.14
N LYS A 120 18.82 17.82 -15.49
CA LYS A 120 17.38 17.56 -15.29
C LYS A 120 16.70 18.64 -14.45
N ARG A 121 17.39 19.22 -13.46
CA ARG A 121 16.84 20.35 -12.68
C ARG A 121 16.65 21.59 -13.54
N LEU A 122 17.55 21.83 -14.50
CA LEU A 122 17.46 22.94 -15.45
C LEU A 122 16.34 22.71 -16.48
N LEU A 123 16.24 21.49 -17.05
CA LEU A 123 15.21 21.13 -18.03
C LEU A 123 13.80 21.11 -17.43
N TYR A 124 13.67 20.78 -16.14
CA TYR A 124 12.38 20.65 -15.45
C TYR A 124 12.34 21.58 -14.22
N PRO A 125 12.22 22.91 -14.44
CA PRO A 125 12.33 23.88 -13.35
C PRO A 125 11.18 23.75 -12.33
N THR A 126 9.97 23.43 -12.78
CA THR A 126 8.78 23.32 -11.92
C THR A 126 8.56 21.89 -11.41
N GLU A 127 7.93 21.75 -10.25
CA GLU A 127 7.56 20.42 -9.73
C GLU A 127 6.56 19.69 -10.63
N LYS A 128 5.67 20.42 -11.31
CA LYS A 128 4.74 19.87 -12.32
C LYS A 128 5.47 19.21 -13.48
N LEU A 129 6.52 19.84 -14.02
CA LEU A 129 7.33 19.28 -15.10
C LEU A 129 8.14 18.06 -14.64
N LYS A 130 8.73 18.14 -13.44
CA LYS A 130 9.45 16.98 -12.85
C LYS A 130 8.52 15.80 -12.63
N PHE A 131 7.30 16.04 -12.15
CA PHE A 131 6.31 14.99 -11.94
C PHE A 131 5.88 14.32 -13.25
N LEU A 132 5.58 15.11 -14.28
CA LEU A 132 5.27 14.60 -15.62
C LEU A 132 6.42 13.75 -16.17
N GLU A 133 7.66 14.21 -16.05
CA GLU A 133 8.82 13.46 -16.52
C GLU A 133 9.03 12.17 -15.72
N TYR A 134 8.83 12.20 -14.40
CA TYR A 134 8.83 11.00 -13.56
C TYR A 134 7.81 9.97 -14.09
N LEU A 135 6.58 10.39 -14.40
CA LEU A 135 5.56 9.50 -14.95
C LEU A 135 5.96 8.91 -16.29
N LYS A 136 6.64 9.68 -17.16
CA LYS A 136 7.10 9.21 -18.47
C LYS A 136 8.27 8.23 -18.39
N LYS A 137 9.24 8.48 -17.50
CA LYS A 137 10.53 7.77 -17.48
C LYS A 137 10.60 6.64 -16.45
N ILE A 138 10.11 6.89 -15.24
CA ILE A 138 10.18 5.93 -14.12
C ILE A 138 8.90 5.10 -14.04
N LYS A 139 7.77 5.70 -14.45
CA LYS A 139 6.41 5.16 -14.40
C LYS A 139 5.86 5.03 -12.96
N PRO A 140 4.53 5.09 -12.79
CA PRO A 140 3.89 4.82 -11.50
C PRO A 140 4.14 3.38 -11.02
N VAL A 141 4.12 3.18 -9.70
CA VAL A 141 4.21 1.84 -9.09
C VAL A 141 2.93 1.04 -9.29
N ILE A 142 3.04 -0.13 -9.91
CA ILE A 142 1.96 -1.10 -10.07
C ILE A 142 2.20 -2.28 -9.14
N ASP A 143 1.21 -2.60 -8.32
CA ASP A 143 1.23 -3.64 -7.29
C ASP A 143 -0.03 -4.50 -7.34
N ARG A 144 -0.58 -4.70 -8.55
CA ARG A 144 -1.75 -5.53 -8.81
C ARG A 144 -1.59 -6.98 -8.38
N ASP A 145 -0.37 -7.48 -8.39
CA ASP A 145 -0.01 -8.83 -7.94
C ASP A 145 -0.31 -9.06 -6.44
N LYS A 146 -0.72 -8.04 -5.68
CA LYS A 146 -1.15 -8.15 -4.27
C LYS A 146 -2.65 -8.45 -4.13
N TYR A 147 -3.43 -8.25 -5.19
CA TYR A 147 -4.88 -8.44 -5.18
C TYR A 147 -5.45 -9.06 -6.47
N LEU A 148 -4.61 -9.32 -7.48
CA LEU A 148 -4.93 -10.10 -8.67
C LEU A 148 -4.15 -11.41 -8.68
N ILE A 149 -4.83 -12.50 -9.02
CA ILE A 149 -4.26 -13.79 -9.39
C ILE A 149 -4.86 -14.16 -10.75
N ASN A 150 -4.03 -14.44 -11.75
CA ASN A 150 -4.47 -14.71 -13.13
C ASN A 150 -5.45 -13.64 -13.64
N ASP A 151 -5.10 -12.37 -13.42
CA ASP A 151 -5.89 -11.16 -13.76
C ASP A 151 -7.28 -11.07 -13.12
N LYS A 152 -7.59 -11.92 -12.13
CA LYS A 152 -8.84 -11.88 -11.37
C LYS A 152 -8.61 -11.34 -9.97
N PHE A 153 -9.50 -10.45 -9.53
CA PHE A 153 -9.50 -9.98 -8.15
C PHE A 153 -9.68 -11.17 -7.20
N CYS A 154 -8.75 -11.34 -6.26
CA CYS A 154 -8.62 -12.58 -5.46
C CYS A 154 -8.81 -12.36 -3.95
N LEU A 155 -9.26 -11.18 -3.54
CA LEU A 155 -9.54 -10.84 -2.15
C LEU A 155 -11.05 -10.72 -1.95
N ASP A 156 -11.48 -10.72 -0.68
CA ASP A 156 -12.88 -10.62 -0.31
C ASP A 156 -13.32 -9.16 -0.10
N ASP A 157 -12.37 -8.26 0.19
CA ASP A 157 -12.68 -6.87 0.52
C ASP A 157 -11.48 -5.92 0.34
N VAL A 158 -11.74 -4.62 0.38
CA VAL A 158 -10.73 -3.56 0.38
C VAL A 158 -11.06 -2.49 1.42
N ILE A 159 -10.03 -1.89 1.99
CA ILE A 159 -10.08 -0.64 2.74
C ILE A 159 -9.73 0.48 1.76
N TYR A 160 -10.58 1.49 1.63
CA TYR A 160 -10.25 2.72 0.91
C TYR A 160 -9.38 3.59 1.81
N GLN A 161 -8.18 3.95 1.37
CA GLN A 161 -7.27 4.77 2.18
C GLN A 161 -7.89 6.11 2.58
N GLU A 162 -8.70 6.67 1.69
CA GLU A 162 -9.46 7.91 1.90
C GLU A 162 -10.46 7.81 3.06
N GLU A 163 -10.89 6.58 3.40
CA GLU A 163 -11.95 6.27 4.36
C GLU A 163 -11.45 5.33 5.46
N LEU A 164 -10.16 5.46 5.79
CA LEU A 164 -9.40 4.49 6.59
C LEU A 164 -10.08 4.11 7.92
N ASN A 165 -10.59 5.08 8.68
CA ASN A 165 -11.24 4.79 9.96
C ASN A 165 -12.52 3.97 9.79
N ARG A 166 -13.41 4.43 8.90
CA ARG A 166 -14.69 3.77 8.60
C ARG A 166 -14.46 2.35 8.11
N ASP A 167 -13.49 2.17 7.22
CA ASP A 167 -13.25 0.88 6.61
C ASP A 167 -12.49 -0.08 7.54
N ILE A 168 -11.61 0.42 8.42
CA ILE A 168 -11.05 -0.41 9.51
C ILE A 168 -12.16 -0.88 10.45
N GLU A 169 -13.06 0.01 10.89
CA GLU A 169 -14.21 -0.36 11.72
C GLU A 169 -15.06 -1.46 11.08
N ARG A 170 -15.37 -1.30 9.78
CA ARG A 170 -16.10 -2.30 9.00
C ARG A 170 -15.40 -3.65 8.96
N ILE A 171 -14.08 -3.68 8.76
CA ILE A 171 -13.30 -4.92 8.75
C ILE A 171 -13.24 -5.54 10.15
N CYS A 172 -13.10 -4.73 11.20
CA CYS A 172 -13.17 -5.18 12.59
C CYS A 172 -14.50 -5.89 12.89
N HIS A 173 -15.63 -5.30 12.49
CA HIS A 173 -16.95 -5.92 12.64
C HIS A 173 -17.05 -7.27 11.90
N LYS A 174 -16.55 -7.35 10.65
CA LYS A 174 -16.52 -8.62 9.90
C LYS A 174 -15.70 -9.71 10.60
N LEU A 175 -14.64 -9.32 11.28
CA LEU A 175 -13.72 -10.23 11.98
C LEU A 175 -14.09 -10.47 13.45
N SER A 176 -15.18 -9.85 13.94
CA SER A 176 -15.52 -9.83 15.38
C SER A 176 -14.37 -9.35 16.27
N ILE A 177 -13.62 -8.38 15.77
CA ILE A 177 -12.55 -7.69 16.49
C ILE A 177 -13.11 -6.37 17.06
N PRO A 178 -12.83 -6.00 18.32
CA PRO A 178 -13.19 -4.69 18.85
C PRO A 178 -12.55 -3.55 18.05
N PHE A 179 -13.34 -2.56 17.64
CA PHE A 179 -12.83 -1.38 16.96
C PHE A 179 -12.25 -0.37 17.96
N GLU A 180 -10.97 -0.05 17.80
CA GLU A 180 -10.22 0.85 18.68
C GLU A 180 -9.62 2.02 17.87
N PRO A 181 -10.39 3.09 17.57
CA PRO A 181 -9.94 4.16 16.67
C PRO A 181 -8.63 4.84 17.12
N LYS A 182 -8.38 4.90 18.44
CA LYS A 182 -7.17 5.48 19.03
C LYS A 182 -5.88 4.73 18.62
N ARG A 183 -5.98 3.46 18.22
CA ARG A 183 -4.84 2.65 17.76
C ARG A 183 -4.51 2.85 16.28
N ILE A 184 -5.36 3.55 15.52
CA ILE A 184 -5.05 3.94 14.15
C ILE A 184 -4.01 5.05 14.21
N GLN A 185 -2.74 4.65 14.24
CA GLN A 185 -1.64 5.60 14.26
C GLN A 185 -1.44 6.19 12.85
N PHE A 186 -1.54 7.51 12.73
CA PHE A 186 -1.12 8.23 11.53
C PHE A 186 0.41 8.31 11.53
N LEU A 187 1.06 7.26 11.01
CA LEU A 187 2.53 7.11 11.05
C LEU A 187 3.30 8.07 10.13
N LYS A 188 2.60 8.92 9.38
CA LYS A 188 3.26 9.92 8.53
C LYS A 188 3.39 11.23 9.30
N LYS A 189 4.62 11.53 9.73
CA LYS A 189 5.03 12.90 10.05
C LYS A 189 4.68 13.81 8.86
N GLU A 190 4.15 14.99 9.15
CA GLU A 190 4.04 16.06 8.17
C GLU A 190 5.41 16.29 7.52
N GLU A 191 5.47 16.13 6.20
CA GLU A 191 6.69 16.46 5.46
C GLU A 191 6.85 17.99 5.50
N LYS A 192 7.98 18.49 6.02
CA LYS A 192 8.33 19.92 6.03
C LYS A 192 8.34 20.57 4.64
N GLN A 193 8.28 19.78 3.57
CA GLN A 193 8.35 20.26 2.20
C GLN A 193 6.95 20.57 1.67
N LYS A 194 6.72 21.82 1.26
CA LYS A 194 5.46 22.26 0.64
C LYS A 194 5.17 21.43 -0.61
N LYS A 195 4.15 20.57 -0.55
CA LYS A 195 3.66 19.79 -1.68
C LYS A 195 2.63 20.59 -2.46
N LEU A 196 2.60 20.39 -3.77
CA LEU A 196 1.52 20.89 -4.60
C LEU A 196 0.26 20.06 -4.34
N SER A 197 -0.90 20.69 -4.42
CA SER A 197 -2.18 19.98 -4.54
C SER A 197 -2.19 19.12 -5.80
N LEU A 198 -3.09 18.13 -5.86
CA LEU A 198 -3.22 17.29 -7.07
C LEU A 198 -3.59 18.14 -8.30
N GLN A 199 -4.42 19.16 -8.11
CA GLN A 199 -4.86 20.10 -9.15
C GLN A 199 -3.68 20.87 -9.75
N GLU A 200 -2.76 21.35 -8.90
CA GLU A 200 -1.56 22.07 -9.34
C GLU A 200 -0.54 21.12 -9.98
N LEU A 201 -0.35 19.94 -9.39
CA LEU A 201 0.67 18.98 -9.79
C LEU A 201 0.38 18.32 -11.15
N TYR A 202 -0.87 18.03 -11.46
CA TYR A 202 -1.24 17.29 -12.66
C TYR A 202 -1.46 18.20 -13.88
N SER A 203 -0.69 17.96 -14.95
CA SER A 203 -1.02 18.43 -16.30
C SER A 203 -2.08 17.54 -16.96
N TYR A 204 -2.63 17.96 -18.10
CA TYR A 204 -3.49 17.11 -18.93
C TYR A 204 -2.79 15.80 -19.30
N GLU A 205 -1.53 15.89 -19.74
CA GLU A 205 -0.73 14.73 -20.11
C GLU A 205 -0.45 13.79 -18.92
N ALA A 206 -0.13 14.34 -17.74
CA ALA A 206 0.05 13.53 -16.54
C ALA A 206 -1.23 12.77 -16.17
N LYS A 207 -2.40 13.39 -16.32
CA LYS A 207 -3.70 12.72 -16.08
C LYS A 207 -3.92 11.59 -17.09
N ALA A 208 -3.59 11.80 -18.36
CA ALA A 208 -3.73 10.78 -19.40
C ALA A 208 -2.87 9.55 -19.09
N ILE A 209 -1.62 9.74 -18.65
CA ILE A 209 -0.75 8.61 -18.24
C ILE A 209 -1.39 7.80 -17.11
N ILE A 210 -1.90 8.46 -16.06
CA ILE A 210 -2.55 7.73 -14.95
C ILE A 210 -3.81 7.01 -15.41
N LYS A 211 -4.65 7.65 -16.22
CA LYS A 211 -5.87 7.02 -16.77
C LYS A 211 -5.57 5.76 -17.57
N GLN A 212 -4.50 5.77 -18.36
CA GLN A 212 -4.08 4.60 -19.13
C GLN A 212 -3.49 3.52 -18.23
N VAL A 213 -2.53 3.89 -17.38
CA VAL A 213 -1.77 2.93 -16.56
C VAL A 213 -2.66 2.26 -15.51
N TYR A 214 -3.59 3.00 -14.90
CA TYR A 214 -4.49 2.53 -13.84
C TYR A 214 -5.94 2.38 -14.30
N ALA A 215 -6.17 2.10 -15.59
CA ALA A 215 -7.53 1.95 -16.12
C ALA A 215 -8.38 0.96 -15.31
N PHE A 216 -7.79 -0.20 -14.95
CA PHE A 216 -8.44 -1.20 -14.10
C PHE A 216 -8.87 -0.64 -12.74
N GLU A 217 -7.96 0.01 -11.99
CA GLU A 217 -8.27 0.49 -10.64
C GLU A 217 -9.25 1.66 -10.65
N LEU A 218 -9.20 2.52 -11.68
CA LEU A 218 -10.14 3.61 -11.84
C LEU A 218 -11.57 3.09 -12.04
N ASP A 219 -11.71 2.06 -12.88
CA ASP A 219 -12.99 1.42 -13.15
C ASP A 219 -13.46 0.56 -11.96
N TYR A 220 -12.67 -0.44 -11.60
CA TYR A 220 -13.02 -1.46 -10.61
C TYR A 220 -13.27 -0.91 -9.20
N PHE A 221 -12.52 0.13 -8.78
CA PHE A 221 -12.70 0.79 -7.48
C PHE A 221 -13.45 2.12 -7.57
N ASN A 222 -13.98 2.47 -8.74
CA ASN A 222 -14.76 3.69 -8.99
C ASN A 222 -14.03 4.98 -8.55
N TYR A 223 -12.79 5.13 -8.97
CA TYR A 223 -11.97 6.31 -8.67
C TYR A 223 -11.99 7.34 -9.80
N SER A 224 -11.97 8.62 -9.42
CA SER A 224 -11.87 9.73 -10.36
C SER A 224 -10.89 10.82 -9.86
N PHE A 225 -10.61 11.80 -10.73
CA PHE A 225 -9.78 12.96 -10.41
C PHE A 225 -10.66 14.19 -10.10
N PRO A 226 -10.28 15.08 -9.15
CA PRO A 226 -9.14 14.96 -8.24
C PRO A 226 -9.42 13.97 -7.10
N HIS A 227 -10.69 13.59 -6.89
CA HIS A 227 -11.15 12.64 -5.89
C HIS A 227 -12.43 11.91 -6.32
N ASN A 228 -12.61 10.67 -5.83
CA ASN A 228 -13.86 10.26 -5.16
C ASN A 228 -13.70 9.05 -4.23
N LYS A 229 -14.71 8.96 -3.34
CA LYS A 229 -14.77 8.45 -1.95
C LYS A 229 -13.73 9.08 -1.03
#